data_AF-A0A3G8MDT1-F1
#
_entry.id   AF-A0A3G8MDT1-F1
#
_cell.length_a   1.000
_cell.length_b   1.000
_cell.length_c   1.000
_cell.angle_alpha   90.00
_cell.angle_beta   90.00
_cell.angle_gamma   90.00
#
_symmetry.space_group_name_H-M   'P 1'
#
loop_
_entity.id
_entity.type
_entity.pdbx_description
1 polymer ?
#
loop_
_entity_poly.entity_id
_entity_poly.type
_entity_poly.pdbx_seq_one_letter_code
_entity_poly.pdbx_strand_id
1 'polypeptide(L)'
;MTSGAQNGEVMALERIVVMANQIGDFFAPYPLERRAEGIRNHLRTYWDPRMRDELLEHIASGGAGLAPHVIAGAKLLRDDSHAKPGYYGPPKA
;
A
#
# COMPACT_ATOMS: atom_id res chain seq x y z
N MET A 1 31.04 9.90 16.02
CA MET A 1 30.40 11.00 15.28
C MET A 1 28.97 10.56 14.98
N THR A 2 27.99 11.26 15.58
CA THR A 2 26.53 11.30 15.26
C THR A 2 25.83 9.96 14.95
N SER A 3 25.12 9.34 15.90
CA SER A 3 23.76 9.66 16.36
C SER A 3 22.76 9.85 15.20
N GLY A 4 21.85 8.91 15.04
CA GLY A 4 20.65 9.03 14.20
C GLY A 4 19.58 8.10 14.75
N ALA A 5 18.50 8.68 15.27
CA ALA A 5 17.42 8.02 15.98
C ALA A 5 16.84 6.80 15.24
N GLN A 6 16.69 5.69 15.97
CA GLN A 6 15.78 4.61 15.60
C GLN A 6 14.34 5.14 15.70
N ASN A 7 13.91 5.87 14.66
CA ASN A 7 12.50 6.20 14.47
C ASN A 7 11.72 4.88 14.37
N GLY A 8 10.55 4.81 15.01
CA GLY A 8 9.74 3.59 15.13
C GLY A 8 9.49 2.90 13.79
N GLU A 9 10.36 1.96 13.45
CA GLU A 9 10.43 1.30 12.14
C GLU A 9 9.20 0.40 11.99
N VAL A 10 8.22 0.83 11.20
CA VAL A 10 7.12 -0.05 10.79
C VAL A 10 7.63 -0.90 9.61
N MET A 11 8.48 -1.88 9.92
CA MET A 11 9.20 -2.73 8.96
C MET A 11 10.15 -1.96 8.01
N ALA A 12 11.23 -2.63 7.58
CA ALA A 12 12.17 -2.04 6.63
C ALA A 12 11.49 -1.72 5.28
N LEU A 13 11.80 -0.56 4.69
CA LEU A 13 11.25 -0.12 3.39
C LEU A 13 11.41 -1.17 2.28
N GLU A 14 12.54 -1.87 2.26
CA GLU A 14 12.80 -2.96 1.30
C GLU A 14 11.75 -4.07 1.41
N ARG A 15 11.32 -4.40 2.63
CA ARG A 15 10.24 -5.36 2.88
C ARG A 15 8.91 -4.84 2.35
N ILE A 16 8.61 -3.55 2.58
CA ILE A 16 7.40 -2.90 2.06
C ILE A 16 7.35 -3.00 0.53
N VAL A 17 8.46 -2.68 -0.16
CA VAL A 17 8.55 -2.78 -1.62
C VAL A 17 8.30 -4.21 -2.11
N VAL A 18 8.92 -5.20 -1.47
CA VAL A 18 8.72 -6.62 -1.81
C VAL A 18 7.25 -7.03 -1.64
N MET A 19 6.63 -6.71 -0.51
CA MET A 19 5.23 -7.06 -0.26
C MET A 19 4.28 -6.34 -1.22
N ALA A 20 4.53 -5.07 -1.52
CA ALA A 20 3.73 -4.30 -2.48
C ALA A 20 3.76 -4.95 -3.88
N ASN A 21 4.92 -5.42 -4.32
CA ASN A 21 5.06 -6.14 -5.58
C ASN A 21 4.36 -7.50 -5.56
N GLN A 22 4.43 -8.26 -4.45
CA GLN A 22 3.70 -9.53 -4.33
C GLN A 22 2.18 -9.34 -4.44
N ILE A 23 1.65 -8.25 -3.86
CA ILE A 23 0.25 -7.86 -4.03
C ILE A 23 -0.02 -7.51 -5.50
N GLY A 24 0.87 -6.75 -6.12
CA GLY A 24 0.79 -6.41 -7.56
C GLY A 24 0.72 -7.64 -8.46
N ASP A 25 1.60 -8.62 -8.24
CA ASP A 25 1.68 -9.87 -9.00
C ASP A 25 0.39 -10.67 -8.89
N PHE A 26 -0.23 -10.71 -7.71
CA PHE A 26 -1.55 -11.33 -7.52
C PHE A 26 -2.62 -10.69 -8.42
N PHE A 27 -2.60 -9.36 -8.56
CA PHE A 27 -3.55 -8.63 -9.41
C PHE A 27 -3.13 -8.53 -10.89
N ALA A 28 -1.94 -9.00 -11.27
CA ALA A 28 -1.43 -8.90 -12.63
C ALA A 28 -2.34 -9.54 -13.71
N PRO A 29 -3.02 -10.68 -13.48
CA PRO A 29 -3.92 -11.28 -14.46
C PRO A 29 -5.21 -10.49 -14.70
N TYR A 30 -5.57 -9.54 -13.83
CA TYR A 30 -6.82 -8.78 -13.93
C TYR A 30 -6.71 -7.62 -14.93
N PRO A 31 -7.84 -7.17 -15.52
CA PRO A 31 -7.90 -5.96 -16.33
C PRO A 31 -7.35 -4.74 -15.58
N LEU A 32 -6.81 -3.76 -16.33
CA LEU A 32 -6.05 -2.62 -15.78
C LEU A 32 -6.80 -1.86 -14.65
N GLU A 33 -8.09 -1.56 -14.88
CA GLU A 33 -8.93 -0.85 -13.91
C GLU A 33 -9.11 -1.66 -12.61
N ARG A 34 -9.52 -2.93 -12.75
CA ARG A 34 -9.69 -3.84 -11.61
C ARG A 34 -8.39 -4.11 -10.86
N ARG A 35 -7.26 -4.13 -11.57
CA ARG A 35 -5.93 -4.32 -10.99
C ARG A 35 -5.57 -3.17 -10.05
N ALA A 36 -5.67 -1.93 -10.53
CA ALA A 36 -5.32 -0.76 -9.74
C ALA A 36 -6.23 -0.61 -8.50
N GLU A 37 -7.54 -0.79 -8.68
CA GLU A 37 -8.50 -0.76 -7.57
C GLU A 37 -8.30 -1.90 -6.58
N GLY A 38 -8.00 -3.11 -7.05
CA GLY A 38 -7.71 -4.27 -6.21
C GLY A 38 -6.50 -4.03 -5.30
N ILE A 39 -5.41 -3.51 -5.87
CA ILE A 39 -4.20 -3.15 -5.12
C ILE A 39 -4.51 -2.08 -4.07
N ARG A 40 -5.17 -0.98 -4.46
CA ARG A 40 -5.59 0.09 -3.53
C ARG A 40 -6.39 -0.47 -2.35
N ASN A 41 -7.40 -1.29 -2.64
CA ASN A 41 -8.27 -1.86 -1.62
C ASN A 41 -7.51 -2.79 -0.67
N HIS A 42 -6.62 -3.63 -1.20
CA HIS A 42 -5.81 -4.53 -0.37
C HIS A 42 -4.89 -3.75 0.58
N LEU A 43 -4.14 -2.77 0.06
CA LEU A 43 -3.27 -1.92 0.86
C LEU A 43 -4.08 -1.20 1.94
N ARG A 44 -5.22 -0.59 1.60
CA ARG A 44 -6.06 0.14 2.56
C ARG A 44 -6.63 -0.75 3.67
N THR A 45 -7.03 -1.97 3.35
CA THR A 45 -7.70 -2.87 4.29
C THR A 45 -6.73 -3.57 5.23
N TYR A 46 -5.56 -3.99 4.73
CA TYR A 46 -4.66 -4.87 5.47
C TYR A 46 -3.39 -4.21 5.97
N TRP A 47 -2.99 -3.04 5.42
CA TRP A 47 -1.79 -2.35 5.87
C TRP A 47 -2.10 -1.29 6.92
N ASP A 48 -1.19 -1.19 7.90
CA ASP A 48 -1.19 -0.08 8.83
C ASP A 48 -1.11 1.26 8.08
N PRO A 49 -1.78 2.33 8.54
CA PRO A 49 -1.63 3.67 7.96
C PRO A 49 -0.17 4.08 7.71
N ARG A 50 0.74 3.80 8.65
CA ARG A 50 2.15 4.19 8.53
C ARG A 50 2.87 3.48 7.40
N MET A 51 2.59 2.19 7.17
CA MET A 51 3.15 1.45 6.03
C MET A 51 2.70 2.02 4.69
N ARG A 52 1.45 2.52 4.62
CA ARG A 52 0.92 3.16 3.42
C ARG A 52 1.60 4.51 3.18
N ASP A 53 1.82 5.28 4.25
CA ASP A 53 2.53 6.55 4.18
C ASP A 53 3.98 6.34 3.69
N GLU A 54 4.71 5.37 4.27
CA GLU A 54 6.07 5.01 3.84
C GLU A 54 6.12 4.57 2.36
N LEU A 55 5.15 3.76 1.91
CA LEU A 55 5.05 3.39 0.50
C LEU A 55 4.82 4.61 -0.41
N LEU A 56 3.96 5.53 0.01
CA LEU A 56 3.65 6.75 -0.75
C LEU A 56 4.84 7.72 -0.80
N GLU A 57 5.60 7.85 0.28
CA GLU A 57 6.84 8.63 0.33
C GLU A 57 7.92 8.04 -0.60
N HIS A 58 8.06 6.72 -0.62
CA HIS A 58 8.95 6.04 -1.54
C HIS A 58 8.55 6.27 -3.00
N ILE A 59 7.25 6.20 -3.30
CA ILE A 59 6.71 6.54 -4.64
C ILE A 59 7.02 7.99 -5.01
N ALA A 60 6.89 8.94 -4.08
CA ALA A 60 7.22 10.34 -4.31
C ALA A 60 8.72 10.54 -4.60
N SER A 61 9.58 9.69 -4.04
CA SER A 61 11.04 9.66 -4.26
C SER A 61 11.46 8.92 -5.55
N GLY A 62 10.50 8.48 -6.37
CA GLY A 62 10.74 7.81 -7.65
C GLY A 62 10.30 6.35 -7.68
N GLY A 63 9.97 5.74 -6.55
CA GLY A 63 9.38 4.40 -6.47
C GLY A 63 10.30 3.28 -6.95
N ALA A 64 11.61 3.39 -6.71
CA ALA A 64 12.58 2.40 -7.16
C ALA A 64 12.21 0.99 -6.69
N GLY A 65 12.26 0.02 -7.61
CA GLY A 65 11.93 -1.37 -7.33
C GLY A 65 10.43 -1.70 -7.27
N LEU A 66 9.52 -0.73 -7.37
CA LEU A 66 8.07 -1.00 -7.47
C LEU A 66 7.66 -1.25 -8.93
N ALA A 67 6.77 -2.22 -9.13
CA ALA A 67 6.16 -2.44 -10.43
C ALA A 67 5.22 -1.27 -10.82
N PRO A 68 5.12 -0.89 -12.11
CA PRO A 68 4.30 0.25 -12.54
C PRO A 68 2.83 0.16 -12.12
N HIS A 69 2.26 -1.05 -12.12
CA HIS A 69 0.88 -1.28 -11.71
C HIS A 69 0.66 -1.15 -10.20
N VAL A 70 1.69 -1.42 -9.38
CA VAL A 70 1.67 -1.18 -7.93
C VAL A 70 1.67 0.31 -7.65
N ILE A 71 2.52 1.07 -8.35
CA ILE A 71 2.56 2.54 -8.24
C ILE A 71 1.19 3.13 -8.61
N ALA A 72 0.58 2.66 -9.70
CA ALA A 72 -0.73 3.12 -10.13
C ALA A 72 -1.81 2.86 -9.06
N GLY A 73 -1.87 1.64 -8.51
CA GLY A 73 -2.84 1.29 -7.46
C GLY A 73 -2.60 2.02 -6.14
N ALA A 74 -1.35 2.11 -5.69
CA ALA A 74 -0.99 2.79 -4.45
C ALA A 74 -1.29 4.30 -4.50
N LYS A 75 -1.10 4.96 -5.66
CA LYS A 75 -1.46 6.38 -5.83
C LYS A 75 -2.95 6.66 -5.60
N LEU A 76 -3.83 5.68 -5.80
CA LEU A 76 -5.26 5.79 -5.52
C LEU A 76 -5.59 5.81 -4.01
N LEU A 77 -4.62 5.55 -3.13
CA LEU A 77 -4.79 5.72 -1.68
C LEU A 77 -4.96 7.18 -1.27
N ARG A 78 -4.49 8.12 -2.09
CA ARG A 78 -4.68 9.56 -1.89
C ARG A 78 -6.11 10.03 -2.18
N ASP A 79 -6.93 9.16 -2.75
CA ASP A 79 -8.33 9.42 -3.03
C ASP A 79 -9.20 8.90 -1.87
N ASP A 80 -9.70 9.84 -1.07
CA ASP A 80 -10.55 9.60 0.09
C ASP A 80 -12.02 9.28 -0.25
N SER A 81 -12.40 9.24 -1.53
CA SER A 81 -13.79 9.04 -1.99
C SER A 81 -14.43 7.72 -1.51
N HIS A 82 -13.66 6.82 -0.90
CA HIS A 82 -14.17 5.58 -0.29
C HIS A 82 -13.62 5.28 1.11
N ALA A 83 -13.26 6.28 1.92
CA ALA A 83 -12.98 6.09 3.34
C ALA A 83 -14.26 5.68 4.11
N LYS A 84 -14.75 4.45 3.89
CA LYS A 84 -15.81 3.87 4.71
C LYS A 84 -15.19 3.47 6.05
N PRO A 85 -15.62 4.06 7.18
CA PRO A 85 -15.13 3.65 8.49
C PRO A 85 -15.48 2.18 8.72
N GLY A 86 -14.46 1.40 9.08
CA GLY A 86 -14.60 -0.01 9.37
C GLY A 86 -15.45 -0.25 10.61
N TYR A 87 -16.60 -0.90 10.43
CA TYR A 87 -17.09 -1.95 11.31
C TYR A 87 -17.98 -2.87 10.48
N TYR A 88 -17.46 -4.03 10.07
CA TYR A 88 -18.31 -5.13 9.62
C TYR A 88 -18.99 -5.65 10.89
N GLY A 89 -20.25 -5.29 11.07
CA GLY A 89 -21.05 -5.70 12.23
C GLY A 89 -21.03 -7.22 12.43
N PRO A 90 -21.37 -7.70 13.64
CA PRO A 90 -21.35 -9.12 13.92
C PRO A 90 -22.22 -9.88 12.90
N PRO A 91 -21.77 -11.06 12.43
CA PRO A 91 -22.54 -11.87 11.49
C PRO A 91 -23.91 -12.17 12.11
N LYS A 92 -24.98 -11.78 11.40
CA LYS A 92 -26.34 -12.17 11.79
C LYS A 92 -26.48 -13.68 11.58
N ALA A 93 -26.87 -14.37 12.66
CA ALA A 93 -27.35 -15.75 12.60
C ALA A 93 -28.68 -15.84 11.83
#